data_AF-A0A7V9PD21-F1
#
_entry.id   AF-A0A7V9PD21-F1
#
_cell.length_a   1.000
_cell.length_b   1.000
_cell.length_c   1.000
_cell.angle_alpha   90.00
_cell.angle_beta   90.00
_cell.angle_gamma   90.00
#
_symmetry.space_group_name_H-M   'P 1'
#
loop_
_entity.id
_entity.type
_entity.pdbx_description
1 polymer ?
#
loop_
_entity_poly.entity_id
_entity_poly.type
_entity_poly.pdbx_seq_one_letter_code
_entity_poly.pdbx_strand_id
1 'polypeptide(L)'
;MHALFASRRGHEVVQVERNGQPRSASVRNLGLIWVSGRAPGDELEVALRARELWEEIGADVPGVGFDASGSLTLALDPAELTVLEQAAAQPDAGARGLRLLDPDEVRRRYPAVRGQV
;
A
#
# COMPACT_ATOMS: atom_id res chain seq x y z
N MET A 1 6.81 -3.81 -12.88
CA MET A 1 8.17 -4.37 -12.68
C MET A 1 8.56 -5.33 -13.82
N HIS A 2 8.17 -5.03 -15.07
CA HIS A 2 8.32 -5.98 -16.19
C HIS A 2 9.79 -6.27 -16.53
N ALA A 3 10.61 -5.22 -16.69
CA ALA A 3 12.03 -5.35 -17.02
C ALA A 3 12.80 -6.17 -15.97
N LEU A 4 12.56 -5.90 -14.68
CA LEU A 4 13.17 -6.63 -13.57
C LEU A 4 12.86 -8.14 -13.65
N PHE A 5 11.60 -8.52 -13.86
CA PHE A 5 11.24 -9.93 -13.96
C PHE A 5 11.73 -10.61 -15.24
N ALA A 6 11.73 -9.91 -16.37
CA ALA A 6 12.30 -10.45 -17.60
C ALA A 6 13.80 -10.72 -17.43
N SER A 7 14.53 -9.77 -16.83
CA SER A 7 15.95 -9.92 -16.53
C SER A 7 16.21 -11.06 -15.54
N ARG A 8 15.44 -11.19 -14.46
CA ARG A 8 15.54 -12.31 -13.50
C ARG A 8 15.28 -13.69 -14.15
N ARG A 9 14.56 -13.74 -15.26
CA ARG A 9 14.32 -14.97 -16.05
C ARG A 9 15.41 -15.25 -17.10
N GLY A 10 16.47 -14.44 -17.13
CA GLY A 10 17.59 -14.61 -18.07
C GLY A 10 17.34 -14.05 -19.47
N HIS A 11 16.30 -13.22 -19.65
CA HIS A 11 16.10 -12.52 -20.91
C HIS A 11 17.00 -11.29 -21.01
N GLU A 12 17.47 -11.01 -22.22
CA GLU A 12 18.05 -9.72 -22.56
C GLU A 12 16.92 -8.67 -22.64
N VAL A 13 17.09 -7.54 -21.96
CA VAL A 13 16.05 -6.51 -21.84
C VAL A 13 16.60 -5.16 -22.28
N VAL A 14 15.94 -4.55 -23.27
CA VAL A 14 16.18 -3.16 -23.67
C VAL A 14 15.07 -2.28 -23.11
N GLN A 15 15.42 -1.33 -22.24
CA GLN A 15 14.48 -0.33 -21.72
C GLN A 15 14.59 0.95 -22.54
N VAL A 16 13.50 1.33 -23.22
CA VAL A 16 13.40 2.55 -24.01
C VAL A 16 12.60 3.58 -23.22
N GLU A 17 13.18 4.77 -23.02
CA GLU A 17 12.53 5.91 -22.37
C GLU A 17 12.83 7.17 -23.18
N ARG A 18 11.82 8.06 -23.29
CA ARG A 18 11.96 9.31 -24.03
C ARG A 18 12.86 10.32 -23.31
N ASN A 19 12.86 10.31 -21.97
CA ASN A 19 13.55 11.27 -21.14
C ASN A 19 14.86 10.69 -20.57
N GLY A 20 15.93 11.51 -20.51
CA GLY A 20 17.18 11.08 -19.87
C GLY A 20 17.09 10.86 -18.35
N GLN A 21 15.97 11.23 -17.73
CA GLN A 21 15.67 11.04 -16.30
C GLN A 21 14.18 10.75 -16.12
N PRO A 22 13.76 10.09 -15.03
CA PRO A 22 12.34 9.86 -14.75
C PRO A 22 11.61 11.19 -14.49
N ARG A 23 10.56 11.49 -15.28
CA ARG A 23 9.84 12.79 -15.21
C ARG A 23 8.31 12.68 -15.11
N SER A 24 7.78 11.48 -15.24
CA SER A 24 6.34 11.21 -15.38
C SER A 24 5.70 10.85 -14.05
N ALA A 25 4.52 10.21 -14.09
CA ALA A 25 3.71 9.89 -12.91
C ALA A 25 4.47 9.17 -11.78
N SER A 26 5.39 8.26 -12.11
CA SER A 26 6.10 7.44 -11.12
C SER A 26 6.92 8.25 -10.11
N VAL A 27 7.46 9.41 -10.49
CA VAL A 27 8.23 10.29 -9.59
C VAL A 27 7.39 11.40 -8.94
N ARG A 28 6.09 11.45 -9.25
CA ARG A 28 5.17 12.45 -8.69
C ARG A 28 4.16 11.84 -7.72
N ASN A 29 4.13 10.51 -7.61
CA ASN A 29 3.27 9.82 -6.66
C ASN A 29 3.84 9.95 -5.23
N LEU A 30 2.97 9.88 -4.23
CA LEU A 30 3.28 9.97 -2.80
C LEU A 30 3.99 8.73 -2.24
N GLY A 31 4.20 7.69 -3.07
CA GLY A 31 4.87 6.44 -2.66
C GLY A 31 3.96 5.45 -1.92
N LEU A 32 2.65 5.70 -1.85
CA LEU A 32 1.70 4.81 -1.18
C LEU A 32 1.43 3.53 -1.98
N ILE A 33 1.42 2.40 -1.28
CA ILE A 33 0.96 1.11 -1.82
C ILE A 33 -0.44 0.85 -1.27
N TRP A 34 -1.45 1.11 -2.11
CA TRP A 34 -2.85 1.10 -1.70
C TRP A 34 -3.49 -0.28 -1.89
N VAL A 35 -3.59 -1.04 -0.80
CA VAL A 35 -4.24 -2.36 -0.75
C VAL A 35 -5.70 -2.25 -0.29
N SER A 36 -6.00 -1.38 0.68
CA SER A 36 -7.31 -1.30 1.34
C SER A 36 -8.48 -1.04 0.38
N GLY A 37 -8.30 -0.21 -0.64
CA GLY A 37 -9.36 0.18 -1.58
C GLY A 37 -9.51 -0.68 -2.84
N ARG A 38 -8.81 -1.82 -2.94
CA ARG A 38 -8.85 -2.68 -4.14
C ARG A 38 -10.11 -3.52 -4.21
N ALA A 39 -10.67 -3.78 -5.39
CA ALA A 39 -11.77 -4.71 -5.51
C ALA A 39 -11.33 -6.13 -5.09
N PRO A 40 -12.21 -6.94 -4.50
CA PRO A 40 -11.93 -8.36 -4.23
C PRO A 40 -11.59 -9.13 -5.51
N GLY A 41 -10.84 -10.23 -5.36
CA GLY A 41 -10.36 -11.06 -6.47
C GLY A 41 -9.03 -10.56 -7.04
N ASP A 42 -8.84 -10.68 -8.35
CA ASP A 42 -7.57 -10.44 -9.05
C ASP A 42 -6.92 -9.08 -8.72
N GLU A 43 -7.73 -8.03 -8.53
CA GLU A 43 -7.18 -6.70 -8.22
C GLU A 43 -6.51 -6.67 -6.84
N LEU A 44 -7.14 -7.29 -5.84
CA LEU A 44 -6.55 -7.43 -4.51
C LEU A 44 -5.31 -8.31 -4.53
N GLU A 45 -5.35 -9.44 -5.23
CA GLU A 45 -4.21 -10.35 -5.35
C GLU A 45 -2.99 -9.66 -5.97
N VAL A 46 -3.20 -8.91 -7.05
CA VAL A 46 -2.15 -8.11 -7.69
C VAL A 46 -1.63 -7.03 -6.75
N ALA A 47 -2.49 -6.36 -5.98
CA ALA A 47 -2.06 -5.32 -5.04
C ALA A 47 -1.25 -5.88 -3.86
N LEU A 48 -1.66 -7.01 -3.30
CA LEU A 48 -0.91 -7.72 -2.26
C LEU A 48 0.46 -8.16 -2.78
N ARG A 49 0.51 -8.78 -3.96
CA ARG A 49 1.77 -9.16 -4.57
C ARG A 49 2.66 -7.96 -4.88
N ALA A 50 2.08 -6.85 -5.34
CA ALA A 50 2.83 -5.62 -5.58
C ALA A 50 3.43 -5.06 -4.29
N ARG A 51 2.72 -5.12 -3.16
CA ARG A 51 3.23 -4.70 -1.85
C ARG A 51 4.49 -5.48 -1.45
N GLU A 52 4.44 -6.80 -1.54
CA GLU A 52 5.58 -7.67 -1.25
C GLU A 52 6.77 -7.37 -2.16
N LEU A 53 6.51 -7.20 -3.45
CA LEU A 53 7.57 -6.92 -4.43
C LEU A 53 8.25 -5.57 -4.18
N TRP A 54 7.51 -4.55 -3.73
CA TRP A 54 8.10 -3.28 -3.34
C TRP A 54 8.95 -3.39 -2.08
N GLU A 55 8.58 -4.26 -1.13
CA GLU A 55 9.42 -4.58 0.02
C GLU A 55 10.71 -5.28 -0.41
N GLU A 56 10.62 -6.30 -1.28
CA GLU A 56 11.78 -6.98 -1.87
C GLU A 56 12.71 -5.97 -2.58
N ILE A 57 12.17 -5.11 -3.43
CA ILE A 57 12.94 -4.10 -4.16
C ILE A 57 13.56 -3.07 -3.22
N GLY A 58 12.84 -2.63 -2.19
CA GLY A 58 13.34 -1.69 -1.19
C GLY A 58 14.54 -2.23 -0.42
N ALA A 59 14.60 -3.56 -0.22
CA ALA A 59 15.75 -4.25 0.36
C ALA A 59 16.90 -4.44 -0.64
N ASP A 60 16.59 -4.78 -1.90
CA ASP A 60 17.58 -5.11 -2.93
C ASP A 60 18.26 -3.87 -3.54
N VAL A 61 17.56 -2.74 -3.64
CA VAL A 61 18.00 -1.55 -4.40
C VAL A 61 18.36 -0.39 -3.46
N PRO A 62 19.65 -0.02 -3.36
CA PRO A 62 20.08 1.09 -2.52
C PRO A 62 19.36 2.40 -2.86
N GLY A 63 18.87 3.09 -1.84
CA GLY A 63 18.21 4.39 -1.96
C GLY A 63 16.72 4.36 -2.34
N VAL A 64 16.12 3.18 -2.59
CA VAL A 64 14.67 3.06 -2.81
C VAL A 64 13.93 3.00 -1.47
N GLY A 65 14.33 2.07 -0.59
CA GLY A 65 13.72 1.88 0.72
C GLY A 65 12.28 1.36 0.67
N PHE A 66 11.78 0.94 1.83
CA PHE A 66 10.40 0.52 2.02
C PHE A 66 10.01 0.72 3.49
N ASP A 67 8.88 1.36 3.74
CA ASP A 67 8.33 1.54 5.09
C ASP A 67 6.98 0.85 5.22
N ALA A 68 6.91 -0.16 6.09
CA ALA A 68 5.72 -0.95 6.36
C ALA A 68 4.81 -0.30 7.44
N SER A 69 4.76 1.03 7.50
CA SER A 69 4.03 1.77 8.55
C SER A 69 2.50 1.67 8.46
N GLY A 70 1.98 1.18 7.32
CA GLY A 70 0.55 0.99 7.08
C GLY A 70 -0.19 2.31 6.86
N SER A 71 -1.51 2.29 7.01
CA SER A 71 -2.36 3.48 6.92
C SER A 71 -3.42 3.49 8.00
N LEU A 72 -3.94 4.67 8.31
CA LEU A 72 -5.04 4.89 9.25
C LEU A 72 -6.16 5.62 8.51
N THR A 73 -7.36 5.04 8.54
CA THR A 73 -8.60 5.73 8.15
C THR A 73 -9.39 5.99 9.42
N LEU A 74 -9.72 7.25 9.69
CA LEU A 74 -10.51 7.65 10.85
C LEU A 74 -12.00 7.68 10.49
N ALA A 75 -12.84 7.26 11.43
CA ALA A 75 -14.27 7.56 11.42
C ALA A 75 -14.51 8.72 12.39
N LEU A 76 -15.18 9.77 11.91
CA LEU A 76 -15.51 10.99 12.65
C LEU A 76 -16.98 11.02 13.09
N ASP A 77 -17.80 10.13 12.53
CA ASP A 77 -19.20 9.96 12.90
C ASP A 77 -19.64 8.47 12.89
N PRO A 78 -20.83 8.15 13.42
CA PRO A 78 -21.32 6.77 13.47
C PRO A 78 -21.55 6.11 12.11
N ALA A 79 -21.85 6.87 11.06
CA ALA A 79 -22.06 6.32 9.72
C ALA A 79 -20.71 5.89 9.13
N GLU A 80 -19.66 6.69 9.29
CA GLU A 80 -18.30 6.33 8.89
C GLU A 80 -17.80 5.10 9.67
N LEU A 81 -18.07 5.03 10.98
CA LEU A 81 -17.71 3.85 11.79
C LEU A 81 -18.39 2.58 11.26
N THR A 82 -19.67 2.67 10.89
CA THR A 82 -20.41 1.54 10.30
C THR A 82 -19.75 1.04 9.02
N VAL A 83 -19.22 1.93 8.17
CA VAL A 83 -18.48 1.54 6.96
C VAL A 83 -17.18 0.81 7.31
N LEU A 84 -16.45 1.29 8.33
CA LEU A 84 -15.22 0.62 8.79
C LEU A 84 -15.50 -0.76 9.39
N GLU A 85 -16.59 -0.92 10.15
CA GLU A 85 -17.05 -2.21 10.67
C GLU A 85 -17.41 -3.17 9.55
N GLN A 86 -18.14 -2.72 8.54
CA GLN A 86 -18.47 -3.52 7.36
C GLN A 86 -17.22 -3.93 6.58
N ALA A 87 -16.24 -3.03 6.42
CA ALA A 87 -14.98 -3.33 5.76
C ALA A 87 -14.15 -4.36 6.55
N ALA A 88 -14.09 -4.21 7.88
CA ALA A 88 -13.38 -5.15 8.77
C ALA A 88 -14.05 -6.54 8.84
N ALA A 89 -15.35 -6.62 8.54
CA ALA A 89 -16.11 -7.86 8.50
C ALA A 89 -16.04 -8.60 7.14
N GLN A 90 -15.45 -8.00 6.11
CA GLN A 90 -15.31 -8.66 4.80
C GLN A 90 -14.41 -9.90 4.89
N PRO A 91 -14.66 -10.96 4.09
CA PRO A 91 -13.85 -12.18 4.12
C PRO A 91 -12.35 -11.97 3.85
N ASP A 92 -12.01 -10.92 3.11
CA ASP A 92 -10.65 -10.57 2.72
C ASP A 92 -9.99 -9.53 3.64
N ALA A 93 -10.68 -9.06 4.69
CA ALA A 93 -10.16 -8.09 5.65
C ALA A 93 -8.83 -8.54 6.27
N GLY A 94 -8.72 -9.82 6.61
CA GLY A 94 -7.49 -10.41 7.15
C GLY A 94 -6.32 -10.38 6.15
N ALA A 95 -6.58 -10.71 4.88
CA ALA A 95 -5.57 -10.65 3.82
C ALA A 95 -5.09 -9.21 3.56
N ARG A 96 -6.00 -8.23 3.71
CA ARG A 96 -5.69 -6.79 3.63
C ARG A 96 -4.97 -6.23 4.86
N GLY A 97 -4.90 -6.99 5.95
CA GLY A 97 -4.38 -6.53 7.24
C GLY A 97 -5.26 -5.45 7.90
N LEU A 98 -6.56 -5.44 7.60
CA LEU A 98 -7.49 -4.48 8.22
C LEU A 98 -7.75 -4.86 9.68
N ARG A 99 -7.69 -3.85 10.55
CA ARG A 99 -8.01 -3.98 11.96
C ARG A 99 -8.74 -2.72 12.41
N LEU A 100 -9.90 -2.91 13.04
CA LEU A 100 -10.56 -1.84 13.80
C LEU A 100 -9.76 -1.54 15.07
N LEU A 101 -9.57 -0.25 15.31
CA LEU A 101 -8.90 0.27 16.49
C LEU A 101 -9.91 1.11 17.27
N ASP A 102 -9.96 0.91 18.59
CA ASP A 102 -10.67 1.84 19.45
C ASP A 102 -9.90 3.17 19.58
N PRO A 103 -10.54 4.24 20.09
CA PRO A 103 -9.90 5.55 20.23
C PRO A 103 -8.60 5.58 21.04
N ASP A 104 -8.48 4.75 22.08
CA ASP A 104 -7.29 4.69 22.93
C ASP A 104 -6.14 3.99 22.19
N GLU A 105 -6.45 2.98 21.38
CA GLU A 105 -5.48 2.36 20.47
C GLU A 105 -4.98 3.33 19.41
N VAL A 106 -5.88 4.12 18.81
CA VAL A 106 -5.52 5.15 17.83
C VAL A 106 -4.56 6.16 18.46
N ARG A 107 -4.90 6.72 19.63
CA ARG A 107 -4.04 7.69 20.33
C ARG A 107 -2.67 7.13 20.69
N ARG A 108 -2.62 5.86 21.10
CA ARG A 108 -1.37 5.17 21.46
C ARG A 108 -0.48 4.91 20.25
N ARG A 109 -1.07 4.45 19.12
CA ARG A 109 -0.32 4.08 17.91
C ARG A 109 0.00 5.27 17.02
N TYR A 110 -0.86 6.28 17.00
CA TYR A 110 -0.74 7.49 16.18
C TYR A 110 -0.85 8.76 17.04
N PRO A 111 0.18 9.10 17.85
CA PRO A 111 0.11 10.21 18.81
C PRO A 111 -0.10 11.60 18.19
N ALA A 112 0.10 11.73 16.88
CA ALA A 112 -0.15 12.97 16.14
C ALA A 112 -1.64 13.24 15.89
N VAL A 113 -2.51 12.22 16.02
CA VAL A 113 -3.95 12.37 15.88
C VAL A 113 -4.50 13.12 17.10
N ARG A 114 -5.28 14.17 16.85
CA ARG A 114 -5.86 15.07 17.87
C ARG A 114 -7.35 15.27 17.59
N GLY A 115 -8.09 15.69 18.61
CA GLY A 115 -9.53 15.97 18.50
C GLY A 115 -10.39 14.87 19.14
N GLN A 116 -11.70 14.95 18.92
CA GLN A 116 -12.61 13.85 19.26
C GLN A 116 -12.35 12.71 18.29
N VAL A 117 -11.79 11.63 18.82
CA VAL A 117 -11.50 10.34 18.19
C VAL A 117 -12.12 9.31 19.10
#